data_AF-O17820-F1
#
_entry.id   AF-O17820-F1
#
_cell.length_a   1.000
_cell.length_b   1.000
_cell.length_c   1.000
_cell.angle_alpha   90.00
_cell.angle_beta   90.00
_cell.angle_gamma   90.00
#
_symmetry.space_group_name_H-M   'P 1'
#
loop_
_entity.id
_entity.type
_entity.pdbx_description
1 polymer ?
#
loop_
_entity_poly.entity_id
_entity_poly.type
_entity_poly.pdbx_seq_one_letter_code
_entity_poly.pdbx_strand_id
1 'polypeptide(L)'
;MGTTNLTLDSESICDPNYDILFENAIYFVTACYLSVGLFCHISLLKIILISDRKYFKDNSFFVLFRADLFASTTLLLYDIFFGRIFMYIPQLCPFVSTFFSTPTIFLKVLYVAQNHARFVKSLSQIFMVLNRMSCVLMPATYNQFWNKITPIASFIMLILPFAGLWNIMISQVIASSVRGGFGVDYIKAVKWASLSLFQSICILTALGFTIVCTSVTFYKLACLSDRVRSIERSLCFTSISISCTFLLVAGTQLTFATCASCKTDAMYILQFLAFDTFNVGSAIIMFLTNRHLRSSMFSSQKKRAVTVVTVGQISTNTYN
;
A
#
# COMPACT_ATOMS: atom_id res chain seq x y z
N MET A 1 -20.73 17.29 45.31
CA MET A 1 -20.13 16.06 44.75
C MET A 1 -21.14 15.43 43.82
N GLY A 2 -21.19 15.88 42.57
CA GLY A 2 -21.95 15.21 41.52
C GLY A 2 -20.94 14.68 40.53
N THR A 3 -20.36 13.51 40.82
CA THR A 3 -19.64 12.74 39.81
C THR A 3 -20.70 12.30 38.80
N THR A 4 -20.88 13.09 37.75
CA THR A 4 -21.45 12.59 36.50
C THR A 4 -20.51 11.49 36.03
N ASN A 5 -20.83 10.27 36.47
CA ASN A 5 -20.43 9.06 35.76
C ASN A 5 -21.14 9.14 34.41
N LEU A 6 -20.54 9.90 33.49
CA LEU A 6 -20.51 9.59 32.08
C LEU A 6 -19.85 8.22 31.98
N THR A 7 -20.60 7.19 32.39
CA THR A 7 -20.60 5.96 31.65
C THR A 7 -20.88 6.44 30.23
N LEU A 8 -19.80 6.47 29.43
CA LEU A 8 -19.95 6.31 28.00
C LEU A 8 -20.80 5.06 27.88
N ASP A 9 -22.12 5.25 27.82
CA ASP A 9 -23.02 4.25 27.31
C ASP A 9 -22.32 3.78 26.05
N SER A 10 -21.93 2.52 26.09
CA SER A 10 -21.46 1.80 24.94
C SER A 10 -22.58 1.90 23.90
N GLU A 11 -22.60 3.00 23.13
CA GLU A 11 -23.07 2.98 21.75
C GLU A 11 -22.52 1.67 21.22
N SER A 12 -23.42 0.74 20.92
CA SER A 12 -23.01 -0.58 20.52
C SER A 12 -22.05 -0.39 19.35
N ILE A 13 -20.80 -0.83 19.54
CA ILE A 13 -19.75 -0.73 18.51
C ILE A 13 -20.27 -1.32 17.18
N CYS A 14 -21.24 -2.24 17.26
CA CYS A 14 -21.96 -2.82 16.15
C CYS A 14 -23.30 -2.10 15.96
N ASP A 15 -23.51 -1.52 14.77
CA ASP A 15 -24.78 -0.92 14.38
C ASP A 15 -25.62 -1.94 13.58
N PRO A 16 -26.79 -2.37 14.10
CA PRO A 16 -27.64 -3.36 13.42
C PRO A 16 -28.40 -2.80 12.21
N ASN A 17 -28.35 -1.50 11.92
CA ASN A 17 -29.14 -0.87 10.86
C ASN A 17 -28.63 -1.13 9.43
N TYR A 18 -27.45 -1.75 9.27
CA TYR A 18 -26.85 -2.01 7.97
C TYR A 18 -27.36 -3.31 7.34
N ASP A 19 -27.61 -3.31 6.03
CA ASP A 19 -27.99 -4.51 5.29
C ASP A 19 -26.82 -5.49 5.24
N ILE A 20 -27.02 -6.60 5.96
CA ILE A 20 -26.06 -7.69 6.11
C ILE A 20 -25.62 -8.27 4.76
N LEU A 21 -26.55 -8.49 3.81
CA LEU A 21 -26.22 -9.09 2.52
C LEU A 21 -25.42 -8.13 1.66
N PHE A 22 -25.77 -6.84 1.70
CA PHE A 22 -25.08 -5.81 0.95
C PHE A 22 -23.65 -5.59 1.45
N GLU A 23 -23.43 -5.47 2.76
CA GLU A 23 -22.08 -5.30 3.31
C GLU A 23 -21.21 -6.55 3.06
N ASN A 24 -21.78 -7.76 3.21
CA ASN A 24 -21.09 -9.01 2.85
C ASN A 24 -20.67 -9.04 1.37
N ALA A 25 -21.52 -8.56 0.47
CA ALA A 25 -21.20 -8.50 -0.95
C ALA A 25 -20.05 -7.52 -1.22
N ILE A 26 -20.02 -6.36 -0.53
CA ILE A 26 -18.89 -5.42 -0.59
C ILE A 26 -17.61 -6.11 -0.12
N TYR A 27 -17.65 -6.83 1.01
CA TYR A 27 -16.49 -7.59 1.47
C TYR A 27 -16.01 -8.58 0.41
N PHE A 28 -16.92 -9.38 -0.16
CA PHE A 28 -16.55 -10.39 -1.15
C PHE A 28 -15.88 -9.77 -2.39
N VAL A 29 -16.48 -8.71 -2.94
CA VAL A 29 -15.92 -7.97 -4.09
C VAL A 29 -14.54 -7.40 -3.74
N THR A 30 -14.41 -6.77 -2.57
CA THR A 30 -13.13 -6.18 -2.14
C THR A 30 -12.05 -7.23 -1.90
N ALA A 31 -12.38 -8.29 -1.17
CA ALA A 31 -11.47 -9.41 -0.90
C ALA A 31 -10.97 -10.06 -2.21
N CYS A 32 -11.80 -10.18 -3.24
CA CYS A 32 -11.41 -10.75 -4.53
C CYS A 32 -10.26 -9.96 -5.18
N TYR A 33 -10.44 -8.66 -5.42
CA TYR A 33 -9.40 -7.88 -6.10
C TYR A 33 -8.19 -7.61 -5.18
N LEU A 34 -8.39 -7.48 -3.87
CA LEU A 34 -7.28 -7.33 -2.92
C LEU A 34 -6.41 -8.59 -2.90
N SER A 35 -7.02 -9.78 -2.96
CA SER A 35 -6.30 -11.06 -3.02
C SER A 35 -5.46 -11.19 -4.30
N VAL A 36 -6.00 -10.75 -5.44
CA VAL A 36 -5.22 -10.67 -6.70
C VAL A 36 -4.04 -9.72 -6.52
N GLY A 37 -4.27 -8.55 -5.93
CA GLY A 37 -3.22 -7.60 -5.59
C GLY A 37 -2.14 -8.22 -4.70
N LEU A 38 -2.53 -8.90 -3.63
CA LEU A 38 -1.62 -9.53 -2.68
C LEU A 38 -0.75 -10.60 -3.36
N PHE A 39 -1.38 -11.45 -4.18
CA PHE A 39 -0.67 -12.45 -4.97
C PHE A 39 0.37 -11.82 -5.90
N CYS A 40 0.02 -10.75 -6.61
CA CYS A 40 0.95 -10.02 -7.47
C CYS A 40 2.13 -9.43 -6.67
N HIS A 41 1.85 -8.81 -5.52
CA HIS A 41 2.89 -8.22 -4.68
C HIS A 41 3.88 -9.27 -4.15
N ILE A 42 3.38 -10.37 -3.59
CA ILE A 42 4.22 -11.47 -3.09
C ILE A 42 5.04 -12.07 -4.23
N SER A 43 4.43 -12.25 -5.42
CA SER A 43 5.13 -12.79 -6.59
C SER A 43 6.27 -11.88 -7.05
N LEU A 44 6.04 -10.56 -7.10
CA LEU A 44 7.06 -9.59 -7.45
C LEU A 44 8.17 -9.53 -6.41
N LEU A 45 7.83 -9.52 -5.11
CA LEU A 45 8.80 -9.57 -4.02
C LEU A 45 9.68 -10.82 -4.15
N LYS A 46 9.08 -12.00 -4.37
CA LYS A 46 9.81 -13.25 -4.58
C LYS A 46 10.79 -13.15 -5.75
N ILE A 47 10.37 -12.56 -6.88
CA ILE A 47 11.25 -12.41 -8.04
C ILE A 47 12.41 -11.47 -7.75
N ILE A 48 12.12 -10.29 -7.21
CA ILE A 48 13.10 -9.24 -6.98
C ILE A 48 14.11 -9.64 -5.88
N LEU A 49 13.64 -10.32 -4.83
CA LEU A 49 14.46 -10.67 -3.67
C LEU A 49 15.14 -12.04 -3.77
N ILE A 50 14.53 -12.99 -4.47
CA ILE A 50 14.96 -14.39 -4.47
C ILE A 50 15.31 -14.84 -5.88
N SER A 51 14.34 -14.92 -6.80
CA SER A 51 14.52 -15.60 -8.10
C SER A 51 15.57 -14.94 -8.99
N ASP A 52 15.48 -13.62 -9.16
CA ASP A 52 16.33 -12.84 -10.08
C ASP A 52 17.09 -11.74 -9.33
N ARG A 53 17.41 -11.99 -8.05
CA ARG A 53 18.08 -11.02 -7.16
C ARG A 53 19.31 -10.38 -7.80
N LYS A 54 20.12 -11.16 -8.52
CA LYS A 54 21.35 -10.66 -9.18
C LYS A 54 21.07 -9.56 -10.20
N TYR A 55 19.93 -9.62 -10.90
CA TYR A 55 19.53 -8.63 -11.88
C TYR A 55 18.95 -7.37 -11.23
N PHE A 56 18.14 -7.52 -10.19
CA PHE A 56 17.40 -6.41 -9.59
C PHE A 56 18.12 -5.68 -8.46
N LYS A 57 19.08 -6.31 -7.77
CA LYS A 57 19.72 -5.75 -6.57
C LYS A 57 20.46 -4.43 -6.81
N ASP A 58 21.04 -4.25 -8.00
CA ASP A 58 21.88 -3.10 -8.35
C ASP A 58 21.08 -1.99 -9.04
N ASN A 59 19.80 -2.24 -9.37
CA ASN A 59 18.92 -1.25 -9.94
C ASN A 59 18.22 -0.44 -8.84
N SER A 60 18.65 0.82 -8.68
CA SER A 60 18.14 1.73 -7.65
C SER A 60 16.62 1.88 -7.64
N PHE A 61 15.95 1.84 -8.80
CA PHE A 61 14.49 1.91 -8.85
C PHE A 61 13.83 0.69 -8.25
N PHE A 62 14.31 -0.52 -8.59
CA PHE A 62 13.76 -1.73 -7.98
C PHE A 62 14.05 -1.81 -6.50
N VAL A 63 15.21 -1.30 -6.05
CA VAL A 63 15.50 -1.19 -4.62
C VAL A 63 14.46 -0.33 -3.89
N LEU A 64 14.09 0.83 -4.45
CA LEU A 64 13.06 1.70 -3.89
C LEU A 64 11.66 1.07 -4.00
N PHE A 65 11.34 0.47 -5.15
CA PHE A 65 10.07 -0.20 -5.40
C PHE A 65 9.83 -1.38 -4.44
N ARG A 66 10.88 -2.04 -3.93
CA ARG A 66 10.72 -3.03 -2.86
C ARG A 66 10.02 -2.47 -1.62
N ALA A 67 10.31 -1.23 -1.24
CA ALA A 67 9.66 -0.60 -0.08
C ALA A 67 8.17 -0.40 -0.34
N ASP A 68 7.79 0.06 -1.55
CA ASP A 68 6.38 0.12 -1.98
C ASP A 68 5.72 -1.26 -1.95
N LEU A 69 6.40 -2.29 -2.45
CA LEU A 69 5.86 -3.65 -2.46
C LEU A 69 5.65 -4.21 -1.05
N PHE A 70 6.60 -4.02 -0.13
CA PHE A 70 6.46 -4.46 1.26
C PHE A 70 5.33 -3.72 1.96
N ALA A 71 5.27 -2.39 1.82
CA ALA A 71 4.22 -1.59 2.41
C ALA A 71 2.84 -1.98 1.88
N SER A 72 2.71 -2.14 0.56
CA SER A 72 1.46 -2.59 -0.07
C SER A 72 1.07 -3.99 0.40
N THR A 73 2.02 -4.92 0.51
CA THR A 73 1.76 -6.26 1.07
C THR A 73 1.21 -6.18 2.48
N THR A 74 1.83 -5.37 3.36
CA THR A 74 1.35 -5.16 4.73
C THR A 74 -0.07 -4.59 4.76
N LEU A 75 -0.36 -3.59 3.92
CA LEU A 75 -1.70 -3.00 3.81
C LEU A 75 -2.73 -4.01 3.31
N LEU A 76 -2.41 -4.76 2.26
CA LEU A 76 -3.30 -5.78 1.70
C LEU A 76 -3.58 -6.91 2.70
N LEU A 77 -2.56 -7.37 3.43
CA LEU A 77 -2.73 -8.35 4.50
C LEU A 77 -3.65 -7.82 5.60
N TYR A 78 -3.43 -6.57 6.03
CA TYR A 78 -4.31 -5.93 7.02
C TYR A 78 -5.74 -5.82 6.49
N ASP A 79 -5.94 -5.32 5.27
CA ASP A 79 -7.27 -5.09 4.72
C ASP A 79 -8.02 -6.42 4.53
N ILE A 80 -7.37 -7.45 3.97
CA ILE A 80 -8.00 -8.76 3.72
C ILE A 80 -8.31 -9.49 5.03
N PHE A 81 -7.37 -9.55 5.98
CA PHE A 81 -7.49 -10.43 7.14
C PHE A 81 -8.00 -9.75 8.40
N PHE A 82 -8.14 -8.42 8.39
CA PHE A 82 -8.57 -7.68 9.57
C PHE A 82 -9.52 -6.53 9.19
N GLY A 83 -9.02 -5.50 8.51
CA GLY A 83 -9.73 -4.24 8.29
C GLY A 83 -11.08 -4.41 7.60
N ARG A 84 -11.11 -5.12 6.46
CA ARG A 84 -12.34 -5.29 5.67
C ARG A 84 -13.27 -6.34 6.26
N ILE A 85 -12.73 -7.40 6.88
CA ILE A 85 -13.52 -8.44 7.56
C ILE A 85 -14.35 -7.80 8.67
N PHE A 86 -13.72 -7.07 9.58
CA PHE A 86 -14.42 -6.51 10.74
C PHE A 86 -15.27 -5.28 10.42
N MET A 87 -15.01 -4.61 9.29
CA MET A 87 -15.82 -3.51 8.79
C MET A 87 -17.07 -3.98 8.04
N TYR A 88 -16.95 -4.98 7.16
CA TYR A 88 -18.00 -5.34 6.19
C TYR A 88 -18.69 -6.68 6.47
N ILE A 89 -18.37 -7.35 7.57
CA ILE A 89 -19.08 -8.55 8.04
C ILE A 89 -19.70 -8.23 9.43
N PRO A 90 -20.83 -7.49 9.49
CA PRO A 90 -21.43 -7.05 10.75
C PRO A 90 -21.77 -8.19 11.72
N GLN A 91 -22.06 -9.39 11.20
CA GLN A 91 -22.39 -10.59 11.98
C GLN A 91 -21.24 -11.02 12.90
N LEU A 92 -19.98 -10.72 12.54
CA LEU A 92 -18.83 -11.02 13.38
C LEU A 92 -18.66 -9.99 14.50
N CYS A 93 -19.22 -8.79 14.36
CA CYS A 93 -18.99 -7.69 15.28
C CYS A 93 -19.44 -8.01 16.72
N PRO A 94 -20.67 -8.52 16.99
CA PRO A 94 -21.10 -8.82 18.35
C PRO A 94 -20.19 -9.83 19.07
N PHE A 95 -19.63 -10.79 18.33
CA PHE A 95 -18.74 -11.80 18.88
C PHE A 95 -17.33 -11.26 19.12
N VAL A 96 -16.78 -10.52 18.16
CA VAL A 96 -15.36 -10.16 18.16
C VAL A 96 -15.08 -8.82 18.86
N SER A 97 -16.03 -7.87 18.82
CA SER A 97 -15.87 -6.54 19.44
C SER A 97 -15.66 -6.61 20.95
N THR A 98 -16.20 -7.64 21.61
CA THR A 98 -16.00 -7.89 23.05
C THR A 98 -14.52 -8.08 23.40
N PHE A 99 -13.73 -8.71 22.54
CA PHE A 99 -12.28 -8.87 22.72
C PHE A 99 -11.49 -7.55 22.57
N PHE A 100 -12.08 -6.56 21.90
CA PHE A 100 -11.49 -5.26 21.65
C PHE A 100 -12.13 -4.13 22.46
N SER A 101 -13.02 -4.46 23.40
CA SER A 101 -13.64 -3.46 24.29
C SER A 101 -12.61 -2.81 25.23
N THR A 102 -11.52 -3.53 25.56
CA THR A 102 -10.35 -2.96 26.22
C THR A 102 -9.20 -2.80 25.24
N PRO A 103 -8.41 -1.69 25.29
CA PRO A 103 -7.25 -1.52 24.44
C PRO A 103 -6.28 -2.71 24.53
N THR A 104 -6.02 -3.38 23.40
CA THR A 104 -5.09 -4.51 23.35
C THR A 104 -3.78 -4.12 22.66
N ILE A 105 -2.67 -4.74 23.09
CA ILE A 105 -1.36 -4.57 22.43
C ILE A 105 -1.44 -5.04 20.98
N PHE A 106 -2.18 -6.11 20.71
CA PHE A 106 -2.38 -6.64 19.36
C PHE A 106 -2.99 -5.59 18.41
N LEU A 107 -4.10 -4.95 18.82
CA LEU A 107 -4.75 -3.92 18.02
C LEU A 107 -3.82 -2.73 17.76
N LYS A 108 -3.07 -2.31 18.79
CA LYS A 108 -2.07 -1.24 18.66
C LYS A 108 -0.98 -1.60 17.65
N VAL A 109 -0.41 -2.81 17.71
CA VAL A 109 0.63 -3.25 16.78
C VAL A 109 0.12 -3.27 15.34
N LEU A 110 -1.07 -3.83 15.11
CA LEU A 110 -1.69 -3.84 13.78
C LEU A 110 -1.91 -2.42 13.25
N TYR A 111 -2.46 -1.54 14.08
CA TYR A 111 -2.76 -0.16 13.70
C TYR A 111 -1.50 0.65 13.38
N VAL A 112 -0.45 0.51 14.21
CA VAL A 112 0.85 1.15 13.97
C VAL A 112 1.50 0.59 12.69
N ALA A 113 1.49 -0.72 12.48
CA ALA A 113 2.07 -1.36 11.30
C ALA A 113 1.37 -0.93 10.00
N GLN A 114 0.04 -0.89 10.01
CA GLN A 114 -0.75 -0.42 8.87
C GLN A 114 -0.43 1.05 8.54
N ASN A 115 -0.44 1.93 9.54
CA ASN A 115 -0.18 3.35 9.28
C ASN A 115 1.29 3.61 8.93
N HIS A 116 2.23 2.85 9.47
CA HIS A 116 3.63 2.84 9.01
C HIS A 116 3.72 2.54 7.53
N ALA A 117 3.07 1.46 7.07
CA ALA A 117 3.04 1.11 5.66
C ALA A 117 2.43 2.23 4.77
N ARG A 118 1.38 2.93 5.24
CA ARG A 118 0.82 4.09 4.51
C ARG A 118 1.86 5.18 4.29
N PHE A 119 2.60 5.56 5.34
CA PHE A 119 3.69 6.54 5.23
C PHE A 119 4.80 6.04 4.30
N VAL A 120 5.20 4.75 4.41
CA VAL A 120 6.21 4.15 3.52
C VAL A 120 5.78 4.26 2.06
N LYS A 121 4.51 4.01 1.71
CA LYS A 121 4.03 4.17 0.32
C LYS A 121 4.17 5.60 -0.18
N SER A 122 3.78 6.60 0.62
CA SER A 122 3.93 8.01 0.25
C SER A 122 5.40 8.42 0.08
N LEU A 123 6.28 7.96 0.97
CA LEU A 123 7.73 8.22 0.87
C LEU A 123 8.36 7.48 -0.32
N SER A 124 7.95 6.23 -0.56
CA SER A 124 8.39 5.45 -1.71
C SER A 124 8.02 6.17 -3.01
N GLN A 125 6.81 6.72 -3.10
CA GLN A 125 6.39 7.50 -4.25
C GLN A 125 7.33 8.69 -4.52
N ILE A 126 7.71 9.46 -3.49
CA ILE A 126 8.67 10.58 -3.62
C ILE A 126 10.00 10.09 -4.23
N PHE A 127 10.60 9.06 -3.63
CA PHE A 127 11.91 8.60 -4.08
C PHE A 127 11.84 7.92 -5.45
N MET A 128 10.77 7.21 -5.78
CA MET A 128 10.58 6.61 -7.09
C MET A 128 10.48 7.68 -8.18
N VAL A 129 9.66 8.72 -8.01
CA VAL A 129 9.54 9.79 -9.03
C VAL A 129 10.83 10.61 -9.15
N LEU A 130 11.53 10.88 -8.05
CA LEU A 130 12.85 11.53 -8.07
C LEU A 130 13.88 10.67 -8.82
N ASN A 131 13.86 9.36 -8.59
CA ASN A 131 14.75 8.42 -9.25
C ASN A 131 14.52 8.39 -10.76
N ARG A 132 13.27 8.42 -11.18
CA ARG A 132 12.91 8.48 -12.61
C ARG A 132 13.29 9.81 -13.24
N MET A 133 13.00 10.92 -12.59
CA MET A 133 13.40 12.26 -13.07
C MET A 133 14.93 12.36 -13.23
N SER A 134 15.68 11.86 -12.24
CA SER A 134 17.15 11.82 -12.28
C SER A 134 17.69 11.01 -13.47
N CYS A 135 17.07 9.87 -13.78
CA CYS A 135 17.49 9.03 -14.90
C CYS A 135 17.41 9.77 -16.23
N VAL A 136 16.40 10.62 -16.40
CA VAL A 136 16.18 11.42 -17.61
C VAL A 136 17.02 12.71 -17.63
N LEU A 137 17.23 13.36 -16.48
CA LEU A 137 17.99 14.60 -16.39
C LEU A 137 19.51 14.40 -16.43
N MET A 138 20.00 13.33 -15.82
CA MET A 138 21.43 13.08 -15.65
C MET A 138 21.81 11.62 -15.97
N PRO A 139 21.60 11.15 -17.21
CA PRO A 139 21.81 9.74 -17.58
C PRO A 139 23.27 9.27 -17.37
N ALA A 140 24.25 10.14 -17.58
CA ALA A 140 25.68 9.79 -17.46
C ALA A 140 26.14 9.53 -16.02
N THR A 141 25.60 10.28 -15.05
CA THR A 141 25.99 10.21 -13.64
C THR A 141 24.93 9.54 -12.76
N TYR A 142 23.79 9.15 -13.35
CA TYR A 142 22.64 8.56 -12.67
C TYR A 142 23.00 7.42 -11.73
N ASN A 143 23.77 6.43 -12.21
CA ASN A 143 24.14 5.26 -11.41
C ASN A 143 25.05 5.64 -10.23
N GLN A 144 26.02 6.53 -10.44
CA GLN A 144 26.92 6.98 -9.38
C GLN A 144 26.17 7.78 -8.30
N PHE A 145 25.22 8.61 -8.71
CA PHE A 145 24.38 9.39 -7.81
C PHE A 145 23.47 8.47 -6.98
N TRP A 146 22.70 7.59 -7.62
CA TRP A 146 21.73 6.74 -6.92
C TRP A 146 22.37 5.63 -6.09
N ASN A 147 23.57 5.15 -6.43
CA ASN A 147 24.30 4.23 -5.55
C ASN A 147 24.56 4.85 -4.15
N LYS A 148 24.68 6.17 -4.06
CA LYS A 148 24.83 6.89 -2.77
C LYS A 148 23.48 7.23 -2.13
N ILE A 149 22.49 7.65 -2.93
CA ILE A 149 21.20 8.13 -2.43
C ILE A 149 20.24 6.99 -2.07
N THR A 150 20.21 5.88 -2.81
CA THR A 150 19.33 4.75 -2.55
C THR A 150 19.39 4.20 -1.12
N PRO A 151 20.57 3.93 -0.51
CA PRO A 151 20.62 3.47 0.88
C PRO A 151 20.06 4.51 1.86
N ILE A 152 20.34 5.80 1.64
CA ILE A 152 19.81 6.90 2.46
C ILE A 152 18.29 6.97 2.34
N ALA A 153 17.76 6.93 1.12
CA ALA A 153 16.32 6.90 0.86
C ALA A 153 15.64 5.70 1.52
N SER A 154 16.25 4.51 1.44
CA SER A 154 15.74 3.30 2.08
C SER A 154 15.69 3.42 3.60
N PHE A 155 16.72 4.01 4.21
CA PHE A 155 16.75 4.29 5.64
C PHE A 155 15.68 5.32 6.05
N ILE A 156 15.52 6.41 5.28
CA ILE A 156 14.48 7.41 5.52
C ILE A 156 13.09 6.78 5.43
N MET A 157 12.81 5.97 4.40
CA MET A 157 11.52 5.29 4.26
C MET A 157 11.22 4.38 5.46
N LEU A 158 12.23 3.75 6.06
CA LEU A 158 12.05 2.88 7.22
C LEU A 158 11.78 3.66 8.51
N ILE A 159 12.52 4.75 8.74
CA ILE A 159 12.56 5.44 10.04
C ILE A 159 11.60 6.64 10.10
N LEU A 160 11.50 7.44 9.04
CA LEU A 160 10.68 8.66 9.03
C LEU A 160 9.19 8.43 9.35
N PRO A 161 8.54 7.31 8.95
CA PRO A 161 7.16 7.04 9.36
C PRO A 161 6.94 7.12 10.88
N PHE A 162 7.91 6.73 11.71
CA PHE A 162 7.76 6.79 13.16
C PHE A 162 7.59 8.22 13.68
N ALA A 163 8.15 9.22 12.98
CA ALA A 163 7.95 10.64 13.29
C ALA A 163 6.51 11.12 13.01
N GLY A 164 5.74 10.42 12.17
CA GLY A 164 4.30 10.66 12.01
C GLY A 164 3.43 9.85 12.96
N LEU A 165 3.95 8.72 13.47
CA LEU A 165 3.20 7.75 14.27
C LEU A 165 3.36 7.91 15.77
N TRP A 166 4.32 8.72 16.25
CA TRP A 166 4.64 8.83 17.67
C TRP A 166 3.42 9.06 18.57
N ASN A 167 2.46 9.90 18.13
CA ASN A 167 1.26 10.16 18.92
C ASN A 167 0.41 8.90 19.07
N ILE A 168 0.30 8.05 18.06
CA ILE A 168 -0.42 6.77 18.14
C ILE A 168 0.29 5.81 19.09
N MET A 169 1.63 5.78 19.08
CA MET A 169 2.40 4.88 19.93
C MET A 169 2.09 5.10 21.42
N ILE A 170 1.94 6.37 21.83
CA ILE A 170 1.58 6.74 23.21
C ILE A 170 0.06 6.82 23.46
N SER A 171 -0.76 6.91 22.41
CA SER A 171 -2.22 6.99 22.52
C SER A 171 -2.86 5.63 22.84
N GLN A 172 -4.11 5.67 23.31
CA GLN A 172 -4.94 4.47 23.43
C GLN A 172 -5.58 4.16 22.09
N VAL A 173 -5.45 2.92 21.62
CA VAL A 173 -6.07 2.43 20.39
C VAL A 173 -7.33 1.66 20.76
N ILE A 174 -8.45 2.01 20.14
CA ILE A 174 -9.79 1.52 20.45
C ILE A 174 -10.50 1.02 19.18
N ALA A 175 -11.52 0.19 19.35
CA ALA A 175 -12.44 -0.14 18.28
C ALA A 175 -13.57 0.91 18.23
N SER A 176 -13.91 1.38 17.03
CA SER A 176 -14.99 2.34 16.80
C SER A 176 -15.98 1.78 15.78
N SER A 177 -17.27 2.11 15.90
CA SER A 177 -18.30 1.67 14.94
C SER A 177 -18.04 2.20 13.53
N VAL A 178 -18.07 1.31 12.53
CA VAL A 178 -17.99 1.67 11.11
C VAL A 178 -18.80 0.69 10.27
N ARG A 179 -19.80 1.21 9.52
CA ARG A 179 -20.64 0.45 8.57
C ARG A 179 -21.23 -0.86 9.11
N GLY A 180 -21.73 -0.82 10.34
CA GLY A 180 -22.33 -1.98 11.03
C GLY A 180 -21.31 -2.92 11.69
N GLY A 181 -20.05 -2.87 11.23
CA GLY A 181 -18.91 -3.49 11.89
C GLY A 181 -18.12 -2.50 12.76
N PHE A 182 -16.83 -2.78 12.93
CA PHE A 182 -15.91 -1.88 13.63
C PHE A 182 -14.61 -1.64 12.86
N GLY A 183 -14.08 -0.43 13.01
CA GLY A 183 -12.75 -0.03 12.58
C GLY A 183 -11.84 0.21 13.78
N VAL A 184 -10.58 0.55 13.48
CA VAL A 184 -9.59 0.89 14.50
C VAL A 184 -9.40 2.39 14.53
N ASP A 185 -9.55 2.97 15.72
CA ASP A 185 -9.32 4.38 15.99
C ASP A 185 -8.43 4.55 17.22
N TYR A 186 -8.12 5.79 17.59
CA TYR A 186 -7.30 6.09 18.75
C TYR A 186 -7.72 7.37 19.45
N ILE A 187 -7.65 7.34 20.77
CA ILE A 187 -7.82 8.52 21.61
C ILE A 187 -6.49 9.26 21.65
N LYS A 188 -6.44 10.42 20.98
CA LYS A 188 -5.25 11.26 20.87
C LYS A 188 -4.69 11.62 22.25
N ALA A 189 -3.49 11.15 22.58
CA ALA A 189 -2.73 11.61 23.75
C ALA A 189 -2.38 13.10 23.62
N VAL A 190 -1.94 13.52 22.43
CA VAL A 190 -1.70 14.92 22.08
C VAL A 190 -2.75 15.41 21.10
N LYS A 191 -3.66 16.29 21.55
CA LYS A 191 -4.88 16.70 20.83
C LYS A 191 -4.62 17.30 19.44
N TRP A 192 -3.58 18.13 19.29
CA TRP A 192 -3.25 18.80 18.03
C TRP A 192 -2.57 17.88 17.02
N ALA A 193 -1.93 16.81 17.48
CA ALA A 193 -1.03 15.97 16.69
C ALA A 193 -1.78 14.78 16.03
N SER A 194 -2.82 15.03 15.24
CA SER A 194 -3.59 13.92 14.65
C SER A 194 -2.81 13.17 13.57
N LEU A 195 -2.91 11.84 13.55
CA LEU A 195 -2.41 10.97 12.48
C LEU A 195 -2.84 11.47 11.10
N SER A 196 -4.12 11.80 10.95
CA SER A 196 -4.68 12.31 9.70
C SER A 196 -3.98 13.57 9.21
N LEU A 197 -3.53 14.45 10.11
CA LEU A 197 -2.78 15.64 9.77
C LEU A 197 -1.40 15.27 9.22
N PHE A 198 -0.63 14.44 9.93
CA PHE A 198 0.69 13.99 9.47
C PHE A 198 0.61 13.22 8.15
N GLN A 199 -0.39 12.33 8.00
CA GLN A 199 -0.62 11.60 6.77
C GLN A 199 -0.96 12.57 5.62
N SER A 200 -1.78 13.59 5.87
CA SER A 200 -2.13 14.59 4.86
C SER A 200 -0.90 15.41 4.45
N ILE A 201 -0.07 15.85 5.40
CA ILE A 201 1.20 16.55 5.12
C ILE A 201 2.08 15.66 4.22
N CYS A 202 2.29 14.40 4.60
CA CYS A 202 3.14 13.47 3.83
C CYS A 202 2.59 13.22 2.42
N ILE A 203 1.29 12.98 2.28
CA ILE A 203 0.64 12.78 0.97
C ILE A 203 0.72 14.03 0.11
N LEU A 204 0.50 15.22 0.67
CA LEU A 204 0.56 16.48 -0.07
C LEU A 204 2.00 16.83 -0.50
N THR A 205 2.99 16.57 0.36
CA THR A 205 4.40 16.67 -0.03
C THR A 205 4.70 15.70 -1.18
N ALA A 206 4.29 14.43 -1.06
CA ALA A 206 4.47 13.44 -2.11
C ALA A 206 3.76 13.81 -3.41
N LEU A 207 2.60 14.45 -3.33
CA LEU A 207 1.87 14.98 -4.48
C LEU A 207 2.67 16.07 -5.19
N GLY A 208 3.21 17.04 -4.45
CA GLY A 208 4.06 18.10 -5.00
C GLY A 208 5.26 17.53 -5.76
N PHE A 209 6.00 16.60 -5.14
CA PHE A 209 7.11 15.91 -5.81
C PHE A 209 6.63 15.10 -7.03
N THR A 210 5.51 14.40 -6.92
CA THR A 210 4.95 13.60 -8.02
C THR A 210 4.63 14.46 -9.23
N ILE A 211 3.95 15.60 -9.04
CA ILE A 211 3.58 16.51 -10.13
C ILE A 211 4.84 17.08 -10.78
N VAL A 212 5.75 17.65 -9.99
CA VAL A 212 6.98 18.28 -10.51
C VAL A 212 7.84 17.26 -11.24
N CYS A 213 8.16 16.13 -10.60
CA CYS A 213 9.06 15.13 -11.16
C CYS A 213 8.46 14.46 -12.40
N THR A 214 7.17 14.12 -12.38
CA THR A 214 6.51 13.48 -13.53
C THR A 214 6.42 14.45 -14.70
N SER A 215 6.12 15.73 -14.46
CA SER A 215 6.06 16.75 -15.52
C SER A 215 7.42 16.96 -16.18
N VAL A 216 8.49 17.10 -15.39
CA VAL A 216 9.87 17.23 -15.90
C VAL A 216 10.29 15.98 -16.67
N THR A 217 9.99 14.80 -16.13
CA THR A 217 10.29 13.50 -16.78
C THR A 217 9.58 13.42 -18.13
N PHE A 218 8.29 13.74 -18.19
CA PHE A 218 7.50 13.68 -19.41
C PHE A 218 8.00 14.68 -20.45
N TYR A 219 8.23 15.94 -20.06
CA TYR A 219 8.77 16.98 -20.94
C TYR A 219 10.10 16.57 -21.55
N LYS A 220 11.05 16.11 -20.73
CA LYS A 220 12.37 15.70 -21.22
C LYS A 220 12.31 14.41 -22.04
N LEU A 221 11.44 13.46 -21.69
CA LEU A 221 11.25 12.25 -22.49
C LEU A 221 10.68 12.55 -23.88
N ALA A 222 9.79 13.53 -24.00
CA ALA A 222 9.27 13.98 -25.29
C ALA A 222 10.36 14.59 -26.17
N CYS A 223 11.43 15.14 -25.57
CA CYS A 223 12.58 15.70 -26.28
C CYS A 223 13.73 14.70 -26.53
N LEU A 224 13.68 13.49 -25.96
CA LEU A 224 14.76 12.49 -26.09
C LEU A 224 14.65 11.70 -27.40
N SER A 225 15.81 11.26 -27.92
CA SER A 225 15.88 10.41 -29.11
C SER A 225 15.32 8.99 -28.87
N ASP A 226 14.76 8.38 -29.92
CA ASP A 226 13.99 7.12 -29.83
C ASP A 226 14.75 5.95 -29.19
N ARG A 227 16.09 5.92 -29.33
CA ARG A 227 16.93 4.84 -28.79
C ARG A 227 16.93 4.79 -27.26
N VAL A 228 17.08 5.93 -26.59
CA VAL A 228 17.06 6.02 -25.12
C VAL A 228 15.63 5.81 -24.61
N ARG A 229 14.66 6.36 -25.35
CA ARG A 229 13.23 6.22 -25.04
C ARG A 229 12.80 4.77 -24.98
N SER A 230 13.27 3.90 -25.88
CA SER A 230 12.89 2.48 -25.95
C SER A 230 13.29 1.67 -24.71
N ILE A 231 14.50 1.89 -24.18
CA ILE A 231 15.04 1.14 -23.04
C ILE A 231 14.29 1.51 -21.75
N GLU A 232 14.09 2.81 -21.50
CA GLU A 232 13.44 3.30 -20.28
C GLU A 232 11.91 3.35 -20.37
N ARG A 233 11.31 3.05 -21.54
CA ARG A 233 9.87 3.21 -21.79
C ARG A 233 9.01 2.49 -20.77
N SER A 234 9.37 1.25 -20.43
CA SER A 234 8.57 0.40 -19.53
C SER A 234 8.53 0.96 -18.12
N LEU A 235 9.67 1.36 -17.55
CA LEU A 235 9.76 1.93 -16.21
C LEU A 235 9.17 3.34 -16.15
N CYS A 236 9.35 4.14 -17.20
CA CYS A 236 8.73 5.46 -17.27
C CYS A 236 7.20 5.37 -17.34
N PHE A 237 6.65 4.52 -18.21
CA PHE A 237 5.22 4.29 -18.29
C PHE A 237 4.67 3.77 -16.96
N THR A 238 5.38 2.84 -16.31
CA THR A 238 5.02 2.37 -14.95
C THR A 238 4.95 3.51 -13.96
N SER A 239 5.98 4.36 -13.91
CA SER A 239 6.02 5.50 -12.99
C SER A 239 4.88 6.48 -13.25
N ILE A 240 4.57 6.78 -14.51
CA ILE A 240 3.45 7.67 -14.86
C ILE A 240 2.12 7.05 -14.42
N SER A 241 1.89 5.76 -14.73
CA SER A 241 0.65 5.08 -14.33
C SER A 241 0.50 4.99 -12.81
N ILE A 242 1.57 4.70 -12.07
CA ILE A 242 1.56 4.70 -10.60
C ILE A 242 1.27 6.12 -10.08
N SER A 243 1.90 7.15 -10.66
CA SER A 243 1.61 8.55 -10.31
C SER A 243 0.12 8.88 -10.53
N CYS A 244 -0.50 8.42 -11.62
CA CYS A 244 -1.94 8.62 -11.83
C CYS A 244 -2.79 7.98 -10.73
N THR A 245 -2.47 6.75 -10.31
CA THR A 245 -3.19 6.11 -9.19
C THR A 245 -2.96 6.85 -7.87
N PHE A 246 -1.77 7.40 -7.65
CA PHE A 246 -1.46 8.21 -6.46
C PHE A 246 -2.19 9.56 -6.46
N LEU A 247 -2.41 10.17 -7.63
CA LEU A 247 -3.21 11.39 -7.76
C LEU A 247 -4.66 11.19 -7.28
N LEU A 248 -5.24 10.00 -7.49
CA LEU A 248 -6.58 9.68 -6.96
C LEU A 248 -6.59 9.65 -5.42
N VAL A 249 -5.57 9.04 -4.81
CA VAL A 249 -5.40 9.03 -3.35
C VAL A 249 -5.22 10.44 -2.81
N ALA A 250 -4.35 11.22 -3.43
CA ALA A 250 -4.07 12.57 -2.97
C ALA A 250 -5.28 13.51 -3.15
N GLY A 251 -6.00 13.37 -4.27
CA GLY A 251 -7.22 14.14 -4.55
C GLY A 251 -8.31 13.87 -3.52
N THR A 252 -8.61 12.59 -3.25
CA THR A 252 -9.58 12.21 -2.21
C THR A 252 -9.14 12.69 -0.83
N GLN A 253 -7.87 12.50 -0.46
CA GLN A 253 -7.33 13.00 0.82
C GLN A 253 -7.47 14.52 0.96
N LEU A 254 -7.19 15.28 -0.10
CA LEU A 254 -7.31 16.73 -0.11
C LEU A 254 -8.77 17.15 0.09
N THR A 255 -9.71 16.52 -0.61
CA THR A 255 -11.15 16.77 -0.43
C THR A 255 -11.59 16.52 1.01
N PHE A 256 -11.13 15.44 1.64
CA PHE A 256 -11.42 15.15 3.05
C PHE A 256 -10.85 16.18 4.02
N ALA A 257 -9.70 16.76 3.68
CA ALA A 257 -9.03 17.76 4.51
C ALA A 257 -9.64 19.15 4.37
N THR A 258 -10.08 19.55 3.17
CA THR A 258 -10.51 20.92 2.88
C THR A 258 -12.03 21.10 2.83
N CYS A 259 -12.80 20.04 2.56
CA CYS A 259 -14.24 20.12 2.38
C CYS A 259 -14.99 19.31 3.45
N ALA A 260 -15.45 19.98 4.50
CA ALA A 260 -16.24 19.34 5.56
C ALA A 260 -17.57 18.77 5.01
N SER A 261 -18.25 19.51 4.13
CA SER A 261 -19.51 19.10 3.50
C SER A 261 -19.35 17.90 2.55
N CYS A 262 -18.12 17.58 2.14
CA CYS A 262 -17.84 16.45 1.26
C CYS A 262 -17.70 15.14 2.03
N LYS A 263 -17.75 15.12 3.37
CA LYS A 263 -17.61 13.91 4.18
C LYS A 263 -18.89 13.07 4.16
N THR A 264 -19.26 12.59 2.98
CA THR A 264 -20.38 11.70 2.75
C THR A 264 -19.90 10.26 2.67
N ASP A 265 -20.81 9.29 2.88
CA ASP A 265 -20.49 7.86 2.72
C ASP A 265 -19.92 7.55 1.34
N ALA A 266 -20.40 8.22 0.30
CA ALA A 266 -19.88 8.10 -1.06
C ALA A 266 -18.40 8.51 -1.15
N MET A 267 -17.99 9.59 -0.48
CA MET A 267 -16.58 9.99 -0.45
C MET A 267 -15.72 9.02 0.36
N TYR A 268 -16.24 8.41 1.44
CA TYR A 268 -15.51 7.37 2.17
C TYR A 268 -15.26 6.15 1.28
N ILE A 269 -16.27 5.68 0.55
CA ILE A 269 -16.13 4.58 -0.41
C ILE A 269 -15.13 4.95 -1.50
N LEU A 270 -15.22 6.16 -2.07
CA LEU A 270 -14.28 6.62 -3.09
C LEU A 270 -12.84 6.68 -2.57
N GLN A 271 -12.64 7.14 -1.33
CA GLN A 271 -11.33 7.18 -0.72
C GLN A 271 -10.77 5.77 -0.53
N PHE A 272 -11.58 4.82 -0.03
CA PHE A 272 -11.16 3.42 0.05
C PHE A 272 -10.76 2.88 -1.32
N LEU A 273 -11.60 3.07 -2.34
CA LEU A 273 -11.31 2.63 -3.69
C LEU A 273 -10.04 3.27 -4.27
N ALA A 274 -9.77 4.55 -3.96
CA ALA A 274 -8.55 5.23 -4.38
C ALA A 274 -7.31 4.61 -3.73
N PHE A 275 -7.34 4.36 -2.42
CA PHE A 275 -6.26 3.67 -1.71
C PHE A 275 -6.08 2.24 -2.21
N ASP A 276 -7.16 1.51 -2.43
CA ASP A 276 -7.15 0.14 -2.96
C ASP A 276 -6.54 0.12 -4.37
N THR A 277 -6.91 1.07 -5.23
CA THR A 277 -6.35 1.22 -6.58
C THR A 277 -4.86 1.48 -6.54
N PHE A 278 -4.38 2.31 -5.61
CA PHE A 278 -2.95 2.60 -5.46
C PHE A 278 -2.17 1.43 -4.81
N ASN A 279 -2.79 0.71 -3.88
CA ASN A 279 -2.20 -0.43 -3.19
C ASN A 279 -2.10 -1.65 -4.11
N VAL A 280 -3.16 -1.96 -4.86
CA VAL A 280 -3.22 -3.10 -5.78
C VAL A 280 -2.55 -2.76 -7.12
N GLY A 281 -2.80 -1.55 -7.61
CA GLY A 281 -2.40 -1.12 -8.95
C GLY A 281 -0.90 -1.07 -9.15
N SER A 282 -0.09 -0.72 -8.14
CA SER A 282 1.36 -0.56 -8.34
C SER A 282 2.04 -1.86 -8.80
N ALA A 283 1.70 -3.01 -8.20
CA ALA A 283 2.17 -4.32 -8.65
C ALA A 283 1.59 -4.72 -10.01
N ILE A 284 0.30 -4.53 -10.23
CA ILE A 284 -0.35 -4.92 -11.50
C ILE A 284 0.26 -4.13 -12.66
N ILE A 285 0.39 -2.81 -12.51
CA ILE A 285 1.02 -1.94 -13.50
C ILE A 285 2.45 -2.44 -13.76
N MET A 286 3.26 -2.62 -12.71
CA MET A 286 4.64 -3.08 -12.86
C MET A 286 4.75 -4.42 -13.61
N PHE A 287 3.87 -5.35 -13.26
CA PHE A 287 3.82 -6.66 -13.90
C PHE A 287 3.46 -6.53 -15.38
N LEU A 288 2.44 -5.74 -15.74
CA LEU A 288 1.99 -5.60 -17.12
C LEU A 288 3.04 -4.92 -18.02
N THR A 289 3.76 -3.94 -17.48
CA THR A 289 4.67 -3.07 -18.24
C THR A 289 6.06 -3.66 -18.37
N ASN A 290 6.52 -4.44 -17.40
CA ASN A 290 7.87 -4.98 -17.39
C ASN A 290 7.93 -6.39 -18.01
N ARG A 291 8.45 -6.49 -19.24
CA ARG A 291 8.59 -7.77 -19.95
C ARG A 291 9.44 -8.79 -19.20
N HIS A 292 10.50 -8.37 -18.51
CA HIS A 292 11.37 -9.28 -17.79
C HIS A 292 10.63 -9.93 -16.62
N LEU A 293 9.92 -9.15 -15.80
CA LEU A 293 9.10 -9.66 -14.69
C LEU A 293 8.04 -10.65 -15.15
N ARG A 294 7.35 -10.37 -16.28
CA ARG A 294 6.40 -11.34 -16.87
C ARG A 294 7.09 -12.64 -17.27
N SER A 295 8.22 -12.55 -17.97
CA SER A 295 8.96 -13.75 -18.38
C SER A 295 9.47 -14.56 -17.18
N SER A 296 9.90 -13.91 -16.10
CA SER A 296 10.35 -14.58 -14.89
C SER A 296 9.23 -15.29 -14.14
N MET A 297 8.04 -14.68 -14.04
CA MET A 297 6.86 -15.34 -13.45
C MET A 297 6.46 -16.61 -14.21
N PHE A 298 6.34 -16.53 -15.54
CA PHE A 298 5.91 -17.66 -16.35
C PHE A 298 7.03 -18.71 -16.61
N SER A 299 8.30 -18.31 -16.65
CA SER A 299 9.41 -19.26 -16.78
C SER A 299 9.65 -20.07 -15.51
N SER A 300 9.40 -19.49 -14.33
CA SER A 300 9.38 -20.24 -13.07
C SER A 300 8.33 -21.35 -13.12
N GLN A 301 7.18 -21.11 -13.75
CA GLN A 301 6.17 -22.16 -13.99
C GLN A 301 6.65 -23.21 -14.99
N LYS A 302 7.32 -22.84 -16.09
CA LYS A 302 7.89 -23.82 -17.03
C LYS A 302 8.95 -24.71 -16.39
N LYS A 303 9.88 -24.13 -15.61
CA LYS A 303 10.88 -24.93 -14.87
C LYS A 303 10.21 -25.88 -13.87
N ARG A 304 9.20 -25.42 -13.13
CA ARG A 304 8.45 -26.26 -12.18
C ARG A 304 7.66 -27.37 -12.89
N ALA A 305 7.03 -27.07 -14.02
CA ALA A 305 6.30 -28.07 -14.82
C ALA A 305 7.26 -29.14 -15.36
N VAL A 306 8.43 -28.75 -15.90
CA VAL A 306 9.45 -29.71 -16.35
C VAL A 306 9.94 -30.56 -15.17
N THR A 307 10.28 -29.97 -14.03
CA THR A 307 10.72 -30.75 -12.85
C THR A 307 9.64 -31.71 -12.34
N VAL A 308 8.36 -31.31 -12.30
CA VAL A 308 7.25 -32.20 -11.88
C VAL A 308 7.07 -33.35 -12.88
N VAL A 309 7.18 -33.10 -14.19
CA VAL A 309 7.14 -34.16 -15.20
C VAL A 309 8.33 -35.11 -15.04
N THR A 310 9.55 -34.59 -14.84
CA THR A 310 10.74 -35.43 -14.63
C THR A 310 10.63 -36.27 -13.36
N VAL A 311 10.17 -35.69 -12.23
CA VAL A 311 9.96 -36.45 -10.98
C VAL A 311 8.84 -37.46 -11.12
N GLY A 312 7.74 -37.11 -11.80
CA GLY A 312 6.63 -38.02 -12.09
C GLY A 312 7.04 -39.22 -12.97
N GLN A 313 7.94 -39.01 -13.95
CA GLN A 313 8.46 -40.10 -14.78
C GLN A 313 9.51 -40.97 -14.07
N ILE A 314 10.27 -40.41 -13.12
CA ILE A 314 11.21 -41.20 -12.30
C ILE A 314 10.43 -42.12 -11.35
N SER A 315 9.31 -41.67 -10.80
CA SER A 315 8.49 -42.47 -9.87
C SER A 315 7.73 -43.64 -10.52
N THR A 316 7.56 -43.67 -11.85
CA THR A 316 6.83 -44.75 -12.53
C THR A 316 7.70 -45.93 -12.99
N ASN A 317 9.04 -45.84 -12.86
CA ASN A 317 9.94 -46.90 -13.33
C ASN A 317 10.56 -47.73 -12.21
N THR A 318 9.90 -47.85 -11.05
CA THR A 318 10.38 -48.70 -9.94
C THR A 318 9.35 -49.71 -9.47
N TYR A 319 8.64 -50.36 -10.39
CA TYR A 319 7.97 -51.63 -10.13
C TYR A 319 7.95 -52.44 -11.43
N ASN A 320 8.97 -53.29 -11.60
CA ASN A 320 8.95 -54.63 -12.22
C ASN A 320 10.36 -55.19 -12.27
#